data_AF-A0A3N7G0C8-F1
#
_entry.id   AF-A0A3N7G0C8-F1
#
_cell.length_a   1.000
_cell.length_b   1.000
_cell.length_c   1.000
_cell.angle_alpha   90.00
_cell.angle_beta   90.00
_cell.angle_gamma   90.00
#
_symmetry.space_group_name_H-M   'P 1'
#
loop_
_entity.id
_entity.type
_entity.pdbx_description
1 polymer ?
#
loop_
_entity_poly.entity_id
_entity_poly.type
_entity_poly.pdbx_seq_one_letter_code
_entity_poly.pdbx_strand_id
1 'polypeptide(L)'
;MDFSGHLPTTWRWEYLTVLRRDLQLVGVGYRANIEGKDLVLSLGFSHPVRMSTPGDLQVKVEENTRIVVSGNDKCSIGEFAALRWRPPEPYKGKGVRYANEVIRLKEGKAGKKK
;
A
#
# COMPACT_ATOMS: atom_id res chain seq x y z
N MET A 1 -0.14 -29.91 -50.63
CA MET A 1 -1.11 -29.60 -49.57
C MET A 1 -0.33 -29.00 -48.40
N ASP A 2 -0.25 -27.68 -48.42
CA ASP A 2 0.51 -26.85 -47.50
C ASP A 2 -0.15 -26.80 -46.12
N PHE A 3 0.55 -27.30 -45.11
CA PHE A 3 0.23 -27.05 -43.70
C PHE A 3 0.72 -25.65 -43.32
N SER A 4 0.05 -24.63 -43.84
CA SER A 4 0.18 -23.26 -43.34
C SER A 4 -0.53 -23.18 -41.98
N GLY A 5 0.19 -23.61 -40.95
CA GLY A 5 -0.23 -23.53 -39.55
C GLY A 5 -0.34 -22.07 -39.12
N HIS A 6 -1.54 -21.52 -39.24
CA HIS A 6 -1.91 -20.26 -38.60
C HIS A 6 -1.88 -20.48 -37.08
N LEU A 7 -0.76 -20.16 -36.44
CA LEU A 7 -0.70 -20.13 -34.98
C LEU A 7 -1.73 -19.09 -34.47
N PRO A 8 -2.63 -19.44 -33.53
CA PRO A 8 -3.59 -18.49 -33.00
C PRO A 8 -2.86 -17.37 -32.26
N THR A 9 -3.09 -16.12 -32.68
CA THR A 9 -2.50 -14.87 -32.16
C THR A 9 -2.94 -14.50 -30.73
N THR A 10 -3.54 -15.43 -29.98
CA THR A 10 -4.19 -15.17 -28.70
C THR A 10 -3.37 -15.66 -27.50
N TRP A 11 -2.06 -15.47 -27.45
CA TRP A 11 -1.28 -15.82 -26.25
C TRP A 11 -0.12 -14.86 -25.99
N ARG A 12 -0.38 -13.55 -26.00
CA ARG A 12 0.60 -12.56 -25.54
C ARG A 12 -0.04 -11.43 -24.73
N TRP A 13 -0.66 -11.74 -23.59
CA TRP A 13 -1.31 -10.70 -22.78
C TRP A 13 -1.11 -10.75 -21.27
N GLU A 14 -0.30 -11.65 -20.71
CA GLU A 14 -0.24 -11.76 -19.24
C GLU A 14 1.18 -11.89 -18.64
N TYR A 15 2.13 -11.08 -19.10
CA TYR A 15 3.46 -11.06 -18.45
C TYR A 15 4.02 -9.67 -18.13
N LEU A 16 3.22 -8.60 -18.29
CA LEU A 16 3.64 -7.22 -18.00
C LEU A 16 2.73 -6.52 -16.98
N THR A 17 2.06 -7.28 -16.12
CA THR A 17 1.29 -6.69 -15.01
C THR A 17 2.25 -6.11 -13.98
N VAL A 18 2.40 -4.79 -14.00
CA VAL A 18 3.17 -4.05 -12.99
C VAL A 18 2.62 -4.37 -11.60
N LEU A 19 3.48 -4.90 -10.73
CA LEU A 19 3.13 -5.28 -9.37
C LEU A 19 3.15 -4.04 -8.49
N ARG A 20 1.98 -3.70 -7.93
CA ARG A 20 1.82 -2.56 -7.03
C ARG A 20 0.96 -2.91 -5.82
N ARG A 21 1.24 -2.25 -4.69
CA ARG A 21 0.42 -2.28 -3.49
C ARG A 21 0.09 -0.86 -3.06
N ASP A 22 -1.21 -0.60 -2.93
CA ASP A 22 -1.76 0.65 -2.45
C ASP A 22 -1.98 0.58 -0.93
N LEU A 23 -1.36 1.52 -0.21
CA LEU A 23 -1.51 1.73 1.22
C LEU A 23 -2.24 3.05 1.46
N GLN A 24 -3.14 3.06 2.44
CA GLN A 24 -3.91 4.23 2.84
C GLN A 24 -3.70 4.50 4.33
N LEU A 25 -3.43 5.77 4.64
CA LEU A 25 -3.32 6.28 6.00
C LEU A 25 -4.66 6.84 6.42
N VAL A 26 -5.18 6.36 7.54
CA VAL A 26 -6.43 6.81 8.13
C VAL A 26 -6.14 7.37 9.51
N GLY A 27 -6.28 8.67 9.69
CA GLY A 27 -6.04 9.32 10.98
C GLY A 27 -5.93 10.83 10.86
N VAL A 28 -6.24 11.53 11.95
CA VAL A 28 -6.08 12.99 12.02
C VAL A 28 -4.59 13.30 12.19
N GLY A 29 -4.04 14.11 11.29
CA GLY A 29 -2.61 14.46 11.30
C GLY A 29 -1.69 13.37 10.72
N TYR A 30 -2.24 12.33 10.10
CA TYR A 30 -1.42 11.29 9.46
C TYR A 30 -0.96 11.73 8.09
N ARG A 31 0.34 11.60 7.85
CA ARG A 31 1.02 12.17 6.69
C ARG A 31 2.18 11.30 6.26
N ALA A 32 2.40 11.23 4.96
CA ALA A 32 3.53 10.56 4.34
C ALA A 32 4.26 11.55 3.45
N ASN A 33 5.59 11.59 3.57
CA ASN A 33 6.45 12.43 2.74
C ASN A 33 7.62 11.60 2.22
N ILE A 34 8.14 11.95 1.04
CA ILE A 34 9.36 11.35 0.49
C ILE A 34 10.49 12.37 0.65
N GLU A 35 11.51 12.02 1.41
CA GLU A 35 12.74 12.80 1.56
C GLU A 35 13.86 12.06 0.82
N GLY A 36 14.04 12.39 -0.45
CA GLY A 36 15.03 11.74 -1.32
C GLY A 36 14.70 10.26 -1.55
N LYS A 37 15.38 9.36 -0.82
CA LYS A 37 15.15 7.90 -0.85
C LYS A 37 14.38 7.38 0.37
N ASP A 38 14.26 8.21 1.40
CA ASP A 38 13.62 7.83 2.66
C ASP A 38 12.15 8.23 2.63
N LEU A 39 11.27 7.30 3.04
CA LEU A 39 9.87 7.56 3.29
C LEU A 39 9.70 7.98 4.75
N VAL A 40 9.21 9.20 4.95
CA VAL A 40 8.95 9.77 6.27
C VAL A 40 7.45 9.72 6.58
N LEU A 41 7.10 9.03 7.66
CA LEU A 41 5.74 8.82 8.11
C LEU A 41 5.48 9.54 9.42
N SER A 42 4.46 10.39 9.43
CA SER A 42 3.90 10.99 10.65
C SER A 42 2.61 10.26 11.00
N LEU A 43 2.65 9.36 11.98
CA LEU A 43 1.51 8.52 12.40
C LEU A 43 1.00 8.86 13.81
N GLY A 44 1.30 10.08 14.28
CA GLY A 44 1.00 10.52 15.64
C GLY A 44 1.93 9.95 16.71
N PHE A 45 3.14 9.52 16.32
CA PHE A 45 4.25 9.30 17.25
C PHE A 45 4.93 10.65 17.58
N SER A 46 5.66 10.72 18.69
CA SER A 46 6.39 11.94 19.08
C SER A 46 7.49 12.32 18.09
N HIS A 47 8.04 11.34 17.36
CA HIS A 47 9.07 11.53 16.34
C HIS A 47 8.60 10.92 15.02
N PRO A 48 9.00 11.50 13.87
CA PRO A 48 8.65 10.95 12.57
C PRO A 48 9.39 9.63 12.32
N VAL A 49 8.69 8.65 11.72
CA VAL A 49 9.28 7.36 11.36
C VAL A 49 9.91 7.49 9.98
N ARG A 50 11.22 7.25 9.87
CA ARG A 50 11.94 7.24 8.60
C ARG A 50 12.17 5.80 8.15
N MET A 51 11.81 5.50 6.92
CA MET A 51 12.05 4.20 6.29
C MET A 51 12.91 4.37 5.05
N SER A 52 14.04 3.68 5.01
CA SER A 52 14.87 3.65 3.81
C SER A 52 14.27 2.72 2.78
N THR A 53 13.97 3.25 1.60
CA THR A 53 13.44 2.44 0.49
C THR A 53 14.60 1.65 -0.13
N PRO A 54 14.55 0.31 -0.17
CA PRO A 54 15.55 -0.48 -0.89
C PRO A 54 15.47 -0.18 -2.39
N GLY A 55 16.62 -0.20 -3.08
CA GLY A 55 16.72 0.28 -4.47
C GLY A 55 15.82 -0.43 -5.48
N ASP A 56 15.40 -1.66 -5.16
CA ASP A 56 14.53 -2.49 -6.00
C ASP A 56 13.04 -2.13 -5.90
N LEU A 57 12.68 -1.22 -4.99
CA LEU A 57 11.31 -0.75 -4.77
C LEU A 57 11.16 0.73 -5.11
N GLN A 58 10.08 1.04 -5.82
CA GLN A 58 9.66 2.42 -6.08
C GLN A 58 8.48 2.76 -5.18
N VAL A 59 8.69 3.68 -4.24
CA VAL A 59 7.65 4.22 -3.38
C VAL A 59 7.23 5.59 -3.90
N LYS A 60 5.94 5.76 -4.17
CA LYS A 60 5.33 7.03 -4.57
C LYS A 60 4.28 7.42 -3.54
N VAL A 61 4.28 8.69 -3.15
CA VAL A 61 3.23 9.30 -2.35
C VAL A 61 2.37 10.12 -3.31
N GLU A 62 1.20 9.59 -3.67
CA GLU A 62 0.26 10.25 -4.59
C GLU A 62 -0.54 11.33 -3.87
N GLU A 63 -0.97 10.99 -2.65
CA GLU A 63 -1.58 11.91 -1.71
C GLU A 63 -0.86 11.77 -0.37
N ASN A 64 -0.93 12.80 0.47
CA ASN A 64 -0.36 12.75 1.81
C ASN A 64 -0.90 11.56 2.65
N THR A 65 -2.07 11.03 2.27
CA THR A 65 -2.74 9.87 2.88
C THR A 65 -2.67 8.59 2.06
N ARG A 66 -2.07 8.61 0.86
CA ARG A 66 -2.02 7.46 -0.05
C ARG A 66 -0.60 7.19 -0.56
N ILE A 67 -0.11 5.99 -0.28
CA ILE A 67 1.21 5.54 -0.67
C ILE A 67 1.06 4.38 -1.64
N VAL A 68 1.76 4.45 -2.77
CA VAL A 68 1.80 3.38 -3.77
C VAL A 68 3.21 2.82 -3.80
N VAL A 69 3.34 1.53 -3.50
CA VAL A 69 4.61 0.80 -3.58
C VAL A 69 4.57 -0.06 -4.83
N SER A 70 5.53 0.15 -5.74
CA SER A 70 5.69 -0.60 -6.99
C SER A 70 7.06 -1.25 -7.03
N GLY A 71 7.20 -2.40 -7.68
CA GLY A 71 8.48 -3.08 -7.77
C GLY A 71 8.47 -4.29 -8.69
N ASN A 72 9.64 -4.91 -8.85
CA ASN A 72 9.81 -6.09 -9.69
C ASN A 72 9.45 -7.40 -8.94
N ASP A 73 9.63 -7.41 -7.60
CA ASP A 73 9.48 -8.62 -6.79
C ASP A 73 8.28 -8.56 -5.82
N LYS A 74 7.43 -9.60 -5.86
CA LYS A 74 6.20 -9.66 -5.04
C LYS A 74 6.52 -9.76 -3.55
N CYS A 75 7.60 -10.45 -3.19
CA CYS A 75 7.96 -10.70 -1.81
C CYS A 75 8.40 -9.39 -1.14
N SER A 76 9.33 -8.67 -1.76
CA SER A 76 9.86 -7.40 -1.26
C SER A 76 8.78 -6.32 -1.16
N ILE A 77 7.88 -6.22 -2.14
CA ILE A 77 6.74 -5.29 -2.06
C ILE A 77 5.84 -5.66 -0.86
N GLY A 78 5.59 -6.95 -0.66
CA GLY A 78 4.77 -7.46 0.45
C GLY A 78 5.40 -7.17 1.81
N GLU A 79 6.69 -7.44 1.97
CA GLU A 79 7.45 -7.19 3.20
C GLU A 79 7.46 -5.70 3.55
N PHE A 80 7.78 -4.84 2.58
CA PHE A 80 7.77 -3.39 2.78
C PHE A 80 6.37 -2.86 3.14
N ALA A 81 5.33 -3.39 2.49
CA ALA A 81 3.95 -3.01 2.78
C ALA A 81 3.39 -3.63 4.08
N ALA A 82 4.01 -4.70 4.59
CA ALA A 82 3.65 -5.37 5.83
C ALA A 82 4.18 -4.66 7.08
N LEU A 83 5.19 -3.80 6.96
CA LEU A 83 5.76 -2.96 8.03
C LEU A 83 4.80 -1.86 8.53
N ARG A 84 3.49 -2.13 8.58
CA ARG A 84 2.43 -1.26 9.05
C ARG A 84 2.66 -0.90 10.52
N TRP A 85 3.48 0.13 10.76
CA TRP A 85 3.88 0.61 12.09
C TRP A 85 2.71 0.84 13.03
N ARG A 86 1.56 1.20 12.45
CA ARG A 86 0.29 1.29 13.17
C ARG A 86 -0.77 0.49 12.43
N PRO A 87 -1.03 -0.77 12.81
CA PRO A 87 -2.08 -1.56 12.19
C PRO A 87 -3.45 -0.88 12.41
N PRO A 88 -4.43 -1.15 11.53
CA PRO A 88 -5.74 -0.54 11.64
C PRO A 88 -6.42 -0.93 12.95
N GLU A 89 -6.82 0.07 13.73
CA GLU A 89 -7.49 -0.15 15.01
C GLU A 89 -8.89 -0.75 14.81
N PRO A 90 -9.32 -1.71 15.65
CA PRO A 90 -10.60 -2.41 15.49
C PRO A 90 -11.83 -1.56 15.80
N TYR A 91 -11.69 -0.34 16.31
CA TYR A 91 -12.83 0.53 16.68
C TYR A 91 -13.04 1.69 15.70
N LYS A 92 -11.98 2.44 15.40
CA LYS A 92 -12.04 3.63 14.52
C LYS A 92 -11.35 3.42 13.17
N GLY A 93 -10.77 2.25 12.93
CA GLY A 93 -10.04 1.95 11.69
C GLY A 93 -8.84 2.85 11.43
N LYS A 94 -8.33 3.56 12.46
CA LYS A 94 -7.18 4.45 12.31
C LYS A 94 -5.91 3.63 12.20
N GLY A 95 -4.99 4.06 11.36
CA GLY A 95 -3.74 3.35 11.09
C GLY A 95 -3.42 3.31 9.60
N VAL A 96 -2.48 2.44 9.26
CA VAL A 96 -2.05 2.16 7.89
C VAL A 96 -2.74 0.87 7.43
N ARG A 97 -3.57 0.96 6.39
CA ARG A 97 -4.31 -0.18 5.81
C ARG A 97 -4.01 -0.32 4.33
N TYR A 98 -4.42 -1.44 3.71
CA TYR A 98 -4.41 -1.55 2.26
C TYR A 98 -5.63 -0.78 1.74
N ALA A 99 -5.52 -0.18 0.55
CA ALA A 99 -6.62 0.60 -0.02
C ALA A 99 -7.95 -0.20 -0.11
N ASN A 100 -7.86 -1.50 -0.36
CA ASN A 100 -9.01 -2.40 -0.52
C ASN A 100 -9.29 -3.29 0.70
N GLU A 101 -8.73 -2.97 1.87
CA GLU A 101 -8.91 -3.79 3.08
C GLU A 101 -10.21 -3.44 3.82
N VAL A 102 -11.08 -4.44 3.96
CA VAL A 102 -12.30 -4.33 4.77
C VAL A 102 -11.95 -4.57 6.24
N ILE A 103 -11.94 -3.50 7.03
CA ILE A 103 -11.69 -3.58 8.47
C ILE A 103 -13.02 -3.88 9.18
N ARG A 104 -13.06 -4.99 9.92
CA ARG A 104 -14.20 -5.33 10.78
C ARG A 104 -14.17 -4.44 12.03
N LEU A 105 -15.00 -3.39 12.02
CA LEU A 105 -15.12 -2.47 13.14
C LEU A 105 -15.99 -3.09 14.24
N LYS A 106 -15.50 -3.07 15.48
CA LYS A 106 -16.29 -3.35 16.67
C LYS A 106 -17.02 -2.08 17.08
N GLU A 107 -18.27 -2.23 17.50
CA GLU A 107 -19.00 -1.13 18.12
C GLU A 107 -18.22 -0.69 19.37
N GLY A 108 -17.78 0.57 19.38
CA GLY A 108 -17.18 1.18 20.56
C GLY A 108 -18.22 1.34 21.67
N LYS A 109 -17.81 1.88 22.83
CA LYS A 109 -18.78 2.33 23.85
C LYS A 109 -19.70 3.37 23.21
N ALA A 110 -20.87 2.94 22.76
CA ALA A 110 -21.95 3.80 22.33
C ALA A 110 -22.51 4.50 23.57
N GLY A 111 -21.81 5.54 24.04
CA GLY A 111 -22.47 6.66 24.70
C GLY A 111 -23.31 7.35 23.64
N LYS A 112 -24.50 6.81 23.41
CA LYS A 112 -25.50 7.37 22.50
C LYS A 112 -25.89 8.75 23.02
N LYS A 113 -25.22 9.81 22.58
CA LYS A 113 -25.77 11.16 22.62
C LYS A 113 -26.11 11.56 21.19
N LYS A 114 -27.42 11.72 21.03
CA LYS A 114 -28.15 12.15 19.83
C LYS A 114 -27.59 13.43 19.25
#